data_AF-A0A2V7I0A3-F1
#
_entry.id   AF-A0A2V7I0A3-F1
#
_cell.length_a   1.000
_cell.length_b   1.000
_cell.length_c   1.000
_cell.angle_alpha   90.00
_cell.angle_beta   90.00
_cell.angle_gamma   90.00
#
_symmetry.space_group_name_H-M   'P 1'
#
loop_
_entity.id
_entity.type
_entity.pdbx_description
1 polymer ?
#
loop_
_entity_poly.entity_id
_entity_poly.type
_entity_poly.pdbx_seq_one_letter_code
_entity_poly.pdbx_strand_id
1 'polypeptide(L)'
;MLTLGTSLVRARPWVVAGAVVCILAGGAHLLEGQPAKTPRPSTPGAPLRPPSEKSIPEGPVGEAIRHGERILTQTVLYAKPYVGAGLNCTSCHLDKGRQAYAAPWVGLWGAFPEYSSRSAKMEFLEDRINDCFERSMNGKPVPRESEEMRAMLAYVWWLSSGVPTSVGVTGRGFLRIATRPAPDPVRGKAIYATRCAACHGAEGQGVSGANGEPVFPPLWGPRSFNIGAGMARLDTAAAFVKRKMPLGQGNTLSDEDAYDVAAYFTRQPRPDFAGKDQDWPNGGKPADARY
;
A
#
# COMPACT_ATOMS: atom_id res chain seq x y z
N MET A 1 -4.37 -64.47 19.98
CA MET A 1 -4.90 -65.10 21.20
C MET A 1 -3.86 -64.96 22.31
N LEU A 2 -4.28 -64.39 23.45
CA LEU A 2 -3.74 -64.52 24.81
C LEU A 2 -2.23 -64.22 25.03
N THR A 3 -1.86 -63.06 25.61
CA THR A 3 -1.90 -62.63 27.03
C THR A 3 -0.76 -63.16 27.91
N LEU A 4 -0.27 -62.23 28.75
CA LEU A 4 0.44 -62.39 30.04
C LEU A 4 1.94 -62.73 29.95
N GLY A 5 2.82 -62.19 30.78
CA GLY A 5 2.58 -61.44 32.01
C GLY A 5 3.84 -60.78 32.57
N THR A 6 3.53 -59.84 33.45
CA THR A 6 4.33 -59.12 34.44
C THR A 6 5.45 -59.90 35.13
N SER A 7 6.57 -59.23 35.43
CA SER A 7 7.21 -59.37 36.75
C SER A 7 7.99 -58.10 37.15
N LEU A 8 7.63 -57.57 38.31
CA LEU A 8 8.27 -56.46 39.03
C LEU A 8 9.48 -56.96 39.79
N VAL A 9 10.63 -56.27 39.71
CA VAL A 9 11.64 -56.30 40.78
C VAL A 9 12.14 -54.89 41.08
N ARG A 10 12.04 -54.55 42.36
CA ARG A 10 12.46 -53.32 43.04
C ARG A 10 13.98 -53.12 42.95
N ALA A 11 14.40 -51.87 42.77
CA ALA A 11 15.66 -51.37 43.29
C ALA A 11 15.41 -50.05 44.04
N ARG A 12 15.71 -50.06 45.35
CA ARG A 12 15.80 -48.87 46.21
C ARG A 12 17.28 -48.52 46.42
N PRO A 13 17.59 -47.28 46.81
CA PRO A 13 18.70 -46.51 46.27
C PRO A 13 19.96 -46.61 47.13
N TRP A 14 21.11 -46.40 46.50
CA TRP A 14 22.34 -46.04 47.20
C TRP A 14 22.41 -44.52 47.29
N VAL A 15 22.30 -44.02 48.51
CA VAL A 15 22.54 -42.64 48.90
C VAL A 15 24.06 -42.44 48.88
N VAL A 16 24.55 -41.56 47.98
CA VAL A 16 25.87 -40.96 48.13
C VAL A 16 25.63 -39.48 48.40
N ALA A 17 25.91 -39.09 49.64
CA ALA A 17 25.96 -37.71 50.09
C ALA A 17 27.17 -37.03 49.44
N GLY A 18 26.92 -36.21 48.41
CA GLY A 18 27.88 -35.27 47.85
C GLY A 18 27.46 -33.85 48.21
N ALA A 19 28.26 -33.18 49.03
CA ALA A 19 28.03 -31.83 49.50
C ALA A 19 27.82 -30.85 48.34
N VAL A 20 26.72 -30.08 48.42
CA VAL A 20 26.44 -28.93 47.57
C VAL A 20 27.45 -27.83 47.92
N VAL A 21 28.40 -27.58 47.04
CA VAL A 21 29.16 -26.33 47.02
C VAL A 21 28.47 -25.41 46.00
N CYS A 22 27.68 -24.47 46.52
CA CYS A 22 27.14 -23.37 45.72
C CYS A 22 28.30 -22.42 45.37
N ILE A 23 28.92 -22.62 44.21
CA ILE A 23 29.75 -21.59 43.57
C ILE A 23 28.81 -20.66 42.82
N LEU A 24 28.52 -19.51 43.40
CA LEU A 24 27.91 -18.37 42.72
C LEU A 24 28.92 -17.79 41.73
N ALA A 25 29.01 -18.38 40.54
CA ALA A 25 29.69 -17.77 39.40
C ALA A 25 28.68 -16.85 38.69
N GLY A 26 28.78 -15.55 38.95
CA GLY A 26 28.10 -14.52 38.18
C GLY A 26 28.62 -14.50 36.75
N GLY A 27 27.96 -15.24 35.86
CA GLY A 27 28.17 -15.16 34.42
C GLY A 27 27.26 -14.10 33.83
N ALA A 28 27.80 -12.91 33.58
CA ALA A 28 27.18 -11.94 32.69
C ALA A 28 27.15 -12.54 31.27
N HIS A 29 26.01 -13.13 30.89
CA HIS A 29 25.75 -13.44 29.49
C HIS A 29 25.55 -12.12 28.75
N LEU A 30 26.62 -11.61 28.16
CA LEU A 30 26.56 -10.60 27.12
C LEU A 30 25.71 -11.18 25.98
N LEU A 31 24.52 -10.61 25.81
CA LEU A 31 23.72 -10.79 24.61
C LEU A 31 24.51 -10.20 23.46
N GLU A 32 25.17 -11.05 22.67
CA GLU A 32 25.81 -10.67 21.41
C GLU A 32 24.73 -10.04 20.51
N GLY A 33 24.71 -8.70 20.49
CA GLY A 33 23.83 -7.94 19.62
C GLY A 33 24.18 -8.28 18.17
N GLN A 34 23.18 -8.74 17.41
CA GLN A 34 23.29 -8.87 15.96
C GLN A 34 23.88 -7.58 15.38
N PRO A 35 24.94 -7.64 14.53
CA PRO A 35 25.52 -6.44 13.97
C PRO A 35 24.42 -5.68 13.22
N ALA A 36 24.18 -4.44 13.63
CA ALA A 36 23.29 -3.53 12.95
C ALA A 36 23.69 -3.51 11.47
N LYS A 37 22.75 -3.83 10.57
CA LYS A 37 22.97 -3.77 9.12
C LYS A 37 23.49 -2.37 8.81
N THR A 38 24.76 -2.28 8.43
CA THR A 38 25.37 -1.03 7.97
C THR A 38 24.48 -0.45 6.87
N PRO A 39 24.01 0.81 6.98
CA PRO A 39 23.20 1.41 5.94
C PRO A 39 24.02 1.39 4.64
N ARG A 40 23.54 0.65 3.64
CA ARG A 40 24.11 0.73 2.29
C ARG A 40 24.00 2.20 1.86
N PRO A 41 25.09 2.86 1.40
CA PRO A 41 25.02 4.25 0.96
C PRO A 41 23.90 4.37 -0.08
N SER A 42 22.89 5.17 0.25
CA SER A 42 21.76 5.41 -0.64
C SER A 42 22.26 6.23 -1.81
N THR A 43 22.47 5.61 -2.97
CA THR A 43 22.61 6.35 -4.22
C THR A 43 21.42 7.32 -4.29
N PRO A 44 21.65 8.63 -4.47
CA PRO A 44 20.57 9.59 -4.64
C PRO A 44 19.64 9.08 -5.75
N GLY A 45 18.35 8.99 -5.45
CA GLY A 45 17.40 8.47 -6.41
C GLY A 45 17.38 9.32 -7.68
N ALA A 46 17.15 8.70 -8.84
CA ALA A 46 16.96 9.40 -10.09
C ALA A 46 15.88 10.50 -9.92
N PRO A 47 16.06 11.68 -10.54
CA PRO A 47 15.04 12.72 -10.46
C PRO A 47 13.75 12.26 -11.15
N LEU A 48 12.60 12.63 -10.59
CA LEU A 48 11.30 12.39 -11.24
C LEU A 48 11.17 13.25 -12.50
N ARG A 49 11.40 12.63 -13.65
CA ARG A 49 11.34 13.27 -14.97
C ARG A 49 10.49 12.43 -15.92
N PRO A 50 9.15 12.54 -15.86
CA PRO A 50 8.30 11.83 -16.81
C PRO A 50 8.60 12.31 -18.24
N PRO A 51 8.58 11.42 -19.26
CA PRO A 51 8.71 11.82 -20.65
C PRO A 51 7.56 12.75 -21.06
N SER A 52 7.77 13.59 -22.09
CA SER A 52 6.71 14.43 -22.66
C SER A 52 5.68 13.56 -23.39
N GLU A 53 4.40 13.88 -23.33
CA GLU A 53 3.37 13.13 -24.09
C GLU A 53 3.64 13.14 -25.60
N LYS A 54 4.33 14.17 -26.11
CA LYS A 54 4.76 14.26 -27.51
C LYS A 54 5.81 13.19 -27.90
N SER A 55 6.44 12.53 -26.94
CA SER A 55 7.40 11.46 -27.19
C SER A 55 6.77 10.07 -27.24
N ILE A 56 5.45 9.96 -27.09
CA ILE A 56 4.74 8.71 -27.39
C ILE A 56 4.88 8.46 -28.91
N PRO A 57 5.46 7.32 -29.33
CA PRO A 57 5.65 7.03 -30.76
C PRO A 57 4.31 6.85 -31.47
N GLU A 58 4.30 6.91 -32.79
CA GLU A 58 3.14 6.49 -33.59
C GLU A 58 3.11 4.96 -33.78
N GLY A 59 1.96 4.45 -34.25
CA GLY A 59 1.74 3.03 -34.50
C GLY A 59 1.44 2.20 -33.24
N PRO A 60 1.57 0.85 -33.32
CA PRO A 60 1.03 -0.05 -32.30
C PRO A 60 1.56 0.16 -30.88
N VAL A 61 2.83 0.53 -30.75
CA VAL A 61 3.44 0.84 -29.43
C VAL A 61 2.80 2.08 -28.81
N GLY A 62 2.62 3.14 -29.60
CA GLY A 62 1.95 4.35 -29.17
C GLY A 62 0.50 4.15 -28.78
N GLU A 63 -0.22 3.35 -29.57
CA GLU A 63 -1.61 2.98 -29.31
C GLU A 63 -1.75 2.23 -27.99
N ALA A 64 -0.85 1.27 -27.71
CA ALA A 64 -0.83 0.54 -26.43
C ALA A 64 -0.55 1.47 -25.24
N ILE A 65 0.40 2.40 -25.36
CA ILE A 65 0.71 3.40 -24.33
C ILE A 65 -0.52 4.28 -24.07
N ARG A 66 -1.14 4.83 -25.11
CA ARG A 66 -2.34 5.68 -25.00
C ARG A 66 -3.53 4.90 -24.45
N HIS A 67 -3.65 3.62 -24.78
CA HIS A 67 -4.69 2.77 -24.20
C HIS A 67 -4.48 2.52 -22.71
N GLY A 68 -3.24 2.22 -22.29
CA GLY A 68 -2.88 2.07 -20.89
C GLY A 68 -3.14 3.33 -20.07
N GLU A 69 -2.80 4.49 -20.62
CA GLU A 69 -3.15 5.79 -20.02
C GLU A 69 -4.66 5.92 -19.80
N ARG A 70 -5.48 5.60 -20.82
CA ARG A 70 -6.95 5.65 -20.69
C ARG A 70 -7.47 4.71 -19.62
N ILE A 71 -6.95 3.48 -19.53
CA ILE A 71 -7.33 2.54 -18.47
C ILE A 71 -6.98 3.11 -17.10
N LEU A 72 -5.80 3.68 -16.92
CA LEU A 72 -5.36 4.15 -15.60
C LEU A 72 -6.03 5.48 -15.20
N THR A 73 -6.37 6.33 -16.17
CA THR A 73 -6.98 7.65 -15.93
C THR A 73 -8.51 7.61 -15.90
N GLN A 74 -9.12 6.63 -16.57
CA GLN A 74 -10.57 6.45 -16.74
C GLN A 74 -10.95 4.98 -16.50
N THR A 75 -10.45 4.41 -15.41
CA THR A 75 -10.56 2.99 -15.05
C THR A 75 -11.99 2.49 -14.97
N VAL A 76 -12.92 3.30 -14.45
CA VAL A 76 -14.35 2.94 -14.42
C VAL A 76 -14.92 2.69 -15.82
N LEU A 77 -14.41 3.37 -16.84
CA LEU A 77 -14.87 3.26 -18.22
C LEU A 77 -14.17 2.13 -18.96
N TYR A 78 -12.83 2.07 -18.89
CA TYR A 78 -12.03 1.17 -19.73
C TYR A 78 -11.69 -0.18 -19.07
N ALA A 79 -11.90 -0.33 -17.76
CA ALA A 79 -11.72 -1.59 -17.04
C ALA A 79 -12.97 -1.97 -16.23
N LYS A 80 -14.15 -1.55 -16.68
CA LYS A 80 -15.45 -1.77 -16.03
C LYS A 80 -15.68 -3.20 -15.52
N PRO A 81 -15.32 -4.27 -16.25
CA PRO A 81 -15.51 -5.63 -15.75
C PRO A 81 -14.74 -5.93 -14.46
N TYR A 82 -13.66 -5.21 -14.18
CA TYR A 82 -12.71 -5.49 -13.11
C TYR A 82 -12.82 -4.53 -11.91
N VAL A 83 -13.73 -3.55 -11.95
CA VAL A 83 -13.82 -2.46 -10.96
C VAL A 83 -15.16 -2.50 -10.24
N GLY A 84 -15.14 -2.51 -8.90
CA GLY A 84 -16.34 -2.38 -8.06
C GLY A 84 -16.50 -1.00 -7.40
N ALA A 85 -15.44 -0.21 -7.33
CA ALA A 85 -15.44 1.15 -6.81
C ALA A 85 -15.81 2.21 -7.87
N GLY A 86 -16.22 3.40 -7.45
CA GLY A 86 -16.32 4.61 -8.27
C GLY A 86 -15.01 5.39 -8.26
N LEU A 87 -13.89 4.72 -8.56
CA LEU A 87 -12.54 5.30 -8.49
C LEU A 87 -11.82 5.08 -9.82
N ASN A 88 -10.87 5.95 -10.14
CA ASN A 88 -9.84 5.70 -11.15
C ASN A 88 -8.50 5.54 -10.45
N CYS A 89 -7.48 4.96 -11.11
CA CYS A 89 -6.14 4.92 -10.52
C CYS A 89 -5.65 6.34 -10.20
N THR A 90 -5.99 7.31 -11.05
CA THR A 90 -5.73 8.75 -10.85
C THR A 90 -6.48 9.41 -9.69
N SER A 91 -7.43 8.74 -9.05
CA SER A 91 -8.02 9.22 -7.80
C SER A 91 -6.99 9.28 -6.65
N CYS A 92 -5.90 8.53 -6.74
CA CYS A 92 -4.77 8.59 -5.81
C CYS A 92 -3.43 8.87 -6.49
N HIS A 93 -3.25 8.39 -7.73
CA HIS A 93 -2.04 8.55 -8.53
C HIS A 93 -2.14 9.78 -9.43
N LEU A 94 -1.92 10.95 -8.84
CA LEU A 94 -2.22 12.23 -9.47
C LEU A 94 -1.35 12.52 -10.70
N ASP A 95 -1.87 13.40 -11.56
CA ASP A 95 -1.27 13.79 -12.84
C ASP A 95 -0.90 12.58 -13.70
N LYS A 96 -1.85 11.65 -13.88
CA LYS A 96 -1.64 10.40 -14.64
C LYS A 96 -0.43 9.60 -14.13
N GLY A 97 -0.19 9.61 -12.82
CA GLY A 97 0.95 8.95 -12.18
C GLY A 97 2.29 9.66 -12.35
N ARG A 98 2.31 10.97 -12.68
CA ARG A 98 3.54 11.75 -12.86
C ARG A 98 3.91 12.62 -11.68
N GLN A 99 3.02 12.78 -10.70
CA GLN A 99 3.24 13.72 -9.61
C GLN A 99 4.05 13.12 -8.45
N ALA A 100 5.14 13.80 -8.07
CA ALA A 100 5.95 13.44 -6.91
C ALA A 100 5.10 13.35 -5.64
N TYR A 101 5.36 12.36 -4.80
CA TYR A 101 4.69 12.12 -3.52
C TYR A 101 3.18 11.85 -3.61
N ALA A 102 2.67 11.55 -4.82
CA ALA A 102 1.33 11.01 -5.08
C ALA A 102 1.42 9.56 -5.59
N ALA A 103 2.41 8.80 -5.12
CA ALA A 103 2.77 7.48 -5.62
C ALA A 103 2.94 7.44 -7.16
N PRO A 104 3.87 8.22 -7.75
CA PRO A 104 4.05 8.25 -9.20
C PRO A 104 4.45 6.87 -9.75
N TRP A 105 4.11 6.61 -11.01
CA TRP A 105 4.42 5.37 -11.73
C TRP A 105 5.78 5.41 -12.43
N VAL A 106 6.37 6.61 -12.58
CA VAL A 106 7.71 6.80 -13.15
C VAL A 106 8.74 6.00 -12.36
N GLY A 107 9.46 5.13 -13.07
CA GLY A 107 10.51 4.26 -12.53
C GLY A 107 9.99 2.93 -11.96
N LEU A 108 8.67 2.70 -11.91
CA LEU A 108 8.16 1.42 -11.41
C LEU A 108 8.55 0.24 -12.31
N TRP A 109 8.71 0.45 -13.63
CA TRP A 109 9.15 -0.62 -14.52
C TRP A 109 10.47 -1.27 -14.08
N GLY A 110 11.44 -0.44 -13.68
CA GLY A 110 12.75 -0.90 -13.21
C GLY A 110 12.81 -1.26 -11.72
N ALA A 111 11.70 -1.13 -10.99
CA ALA A 111 11.61 -1.44 -9.56
C ALA A 111 11.09 -2.86 -9.28
N PHE A 112 10.50 -3.51 -10.28
CA PHE A 112 9.96 -4.87 -10.18
C PHE A 112 10.84 -5.89 -10.92
N PRO A 113 10.88 -7.16 -10.48
CA PRO A 113 10.12 -7.74 -9.37
C PRO A 113 10.62 -7.24 -7.99
N GLU A 114 9.70 -7.12 -7.03
CA GLU A 114 10.02 -6.71 -5.64
C GLU A 114 9.44 -7.69 -4.63
N TYR A 115 10.10 -7.85 -3.48
CA TYR A 115 9.53 -8.63 -2.37
C TYR A 115 8.42 -7.84 -1.69
N SER A 116 7.23 -8.42 -1.62
CA SER A 116 6.08 -7.87 -0.90
C SER A 116 5.97 -8.51 0.48
N SER A 117 6.08 -7.70 1.54
CA SER A 117 5.85 -8.20 2.90
C SER A 117 4.39 -8.58 3.14
N ARG A 118 3.47 -8.05 2.33
CA ARG A 118 2.04 -8.35 2.42
C ARG A 118 1.74 -9.76 1.93
N SER A 119 2.20 -10.15 0.76
CA SER A 119 1.97 -11.51 0.23
C SER A 119 3.05 -12.51 0.64
N ALA A 120 4.16 -12.02 1.22
CA ALA A 120 5.38 -12.77 1.51
C ALA A 120 6.01 -13.45 0.29
N LYS A 121 5.89 -12.83 -0.89
CA LYS A 121 6.36 -13.35 -2.17
C LYS A 121 7.12 -12.30 -2.96
N MET A 122 7.91 -12.76 -3.93
CA MET A 122 8.37 -11.90 -5.02
C MET A 122 7.18 -11.62 -5.93
N GLU A 123 6.81 -10.35 -6.06
CA GLU A 123 5.73 -9.88 -6.93
C GLU A 123 6.31 -9.24 -8.18
N PHE A 124 5.62 -9.46 -9.31
CA PHE A 124 5.83 -8.70 -10.53
C PHE A 124 4.92 -7.46 -10.55
N LEU A 125 5.12 -6.58 -11.53
CA LEU A 125 4.34 -5.35 -11.62
C LEU A 125 2.84 -5.64 -11.87
N GLU A 126 2.54 -6.71 -12.60
CA GLU A 126 1.17 -7.19 -12.85
C GLU A 126 0.50 -7.64 -11.55
N ASP A 127 1.24 -8.32 -10.68
CA ASP A 127 0.73 -8.73 -9.36
C ASP A 127 0.39 -7.49 -8.55
N ARG A 128 1.28 -6.48 -8.55
CA ARG A 128 1.03 -5.21 -7.88
C ARG A 128 -0.17 -4.45 -8.44
N ILE A 129 -0.36 -4.45 -9.76
CA ILE A 129 -1.53 -3.84 -10.41
C ILE A 129 -2.81 -4.56 -9.97
N ASN A 130 -2.81 -5.89 -9.96
CA ASN A 130 -3.97 -6.68 -9.51
C ASN A 130 -4.29 -6.47 -8.03
N ASP A 131 -3.27 -6.34 -7.20
CA ASP A 131 -3.40 -5.96 -5.79
C ASP A 131 -4.16 -4.62 -5.63
N CYS A 132 -3.92 -3.67 -6.54
CA CYS A 132 -4.66 -2.41 -6.60
C CYS A 132 -6.10 -2.60 -7.07
N PHE A 133 -6.35 -3.45 -8.08
CA PHE A 133 -7.72 -3.75 -8.54
C PHE A 133 -8.57 -4.39 -7.45
N GLU A 134 -8.03 -5.38 -6.74
CA GLU A 134 -8.75 -6.10 -5.69
C GLU A 134 -9.02 -5.23 -4.47
N ARG A 135 -8.15 -4.25 -4.18
CA ARG A 135 -8.20 -3.47 -2.93
C ARG A 135 -8.68 -2.05 -3.15
N SER A 136 -7.92 -1.27 -3.90
CA SER A 136 -8.24 0.14 -4.17
C SER A 136 -9.46 0.27 -5.07
N MET A 137 -9.58 -0.59 -6.09
CA MET A 137 -10.70 -0.55 -7.03
C MET A 137 -11.88 -1.42 -6.57
N ASN A 138 -11.77 -2.03 -5.38
CA ASN A 138 -12.77 -2.94 -4.80
C ASN A 138 -13.33 -3.94 -5.82
N GLY A 139 -12.44 -4.50 -6.62
CA GLY A 139 -12.77 -5.22 -7.83
C GLY A 139 -12.20 -6.63 -7.85
N LYS A 140 -11.87 -7.10 -9.05
CA LYS A 140 -11.26 -8.41 -9.29
C LYS A 140 -10.00 -8.24 -10.14
N PRO A 141 -9.05 -9.19 -10.07
CA PRO A 141 -7.83 -9.08 -10.87
C PRO A 141 -8.12 -9.04 -12.37
N VAL A 142 -7.30 -8.28 -13.08
CA VAL A 142 -7.23 -8.28 -14.54
C VAL A 142 -6.38 -9.48 -14.98
N PRO A 143 -6.80 -10.28 -16.00
CA PRO A 143 -5.99 -11.39 -16.48
C PRO A 143 -4.62 -10.91 -16.95
N ARG A 144 -3.55 -11.58 -16.52
CA ARG A 144 -2.17 -11.14 -16.79
C ARG A 144 -1.86 -11.00 -18.29
N GLU A 145 -2.44 -11.88 -19.10
CA GLU A 145 -2.26 -11.91 -20.55
C GLU A 145 -3.23 -11.01 -21.32
N SER A 146 -4.11 -10.28 -20.64
CA SER A 146 -5.11 -9.44 -21.30
C SER A 146 -4.49 -8.22 -21.98
N GLU A 147 -5.20 -7.68 -22.97
CA GLU A 147 -4.80 -6.44 -23.62
C GLU A 147 -4.76 -5.27 -22.63
N GLU A 148 -5.68 -5.22 -21.67
CA GLU A 148 -5.71 -4.19 -20.64
C GLU A 148 -4.46 -4.23 -19.75
N MET A 149 -4.03 -5.42 -19.30
CA MET A 149 -2.81 -5.56 -18.51
C MET A 149 -1.59 -5.13 -19.33
N ARG A 150 -1.46 -5.63 -20.56
CA ARG A 150 -0.35 -5.27 -21.47
C ARG A 150 -0.30 -3.76 -21.75
N ALA A 151 -1.46 -3.13 -21.94
CA ALA A 151 -1.55 -1.69 -22.17
C ALA A 151 -1.14 -0.89 -20.92
N MET A 152 -1.61 -1.25 -19.73
CA MET A 152 -1.19 -0.62 -18.48
C MET A 152 0.32 -0.74 -18.26
N LEU A 153 0.89 -1.92 -18.51
CA LEU A 153 2.34 -2.14 -18.46
C LEU A 153 3.09 -1.28 -19.47
N ALA A 154 2.60 -1.18 -20.72
CA ALA A 154 3.20 -0.34 -21.75
C ALA A 154 3.25 1.14 -21.32
N TYR A 155 2.19 1.64 -20.68
CA TYR A 155 2.17 3.01 -20.15
C TYR A 155 3.20 3.22 -19.02
N VAL A 156 3.26 2.29 -18.06
CA VAL A 156 4.22 2.38 -16.93
C VAL A 156 5.67 2.22 -17.43
N TRP A 157 5.91 1.33 -18.39
CA TRP A 157 7.19 1.19 -19.09
C TRP A 157 7.59 2.52 -19.74
N TRP A 158 6.72 3.10 -20.57
CA TRP A 158 6.98 4.37 -21.23
C TRP A 158 7.24 5.50 -20.23
N LEU A 159 6.40 5.65 -19.19
CA LEU A 159 6.61 6.64 -18.12
C LEU A 159 7.94 6.49 -17.40
N SER A 160 8.49 5.27 -17.37
CA SER A 160 9.76 4.96 -16.74
C SER A 160 10.97 5.14 -17.68
N SER A 161 10.77 5.59 -18.91
CA SER A 161 11.85 5.81 -19.87
C SER A 161 12.89 6.78 -19.32
N GLY A 162 14.17 6.37 -19.36
CA GLY A 162 15.28 7.17 -18.84
C GLY A 162 15.57 6.98 -17.34
N VAL A 163 14.78 6.17 -16.61
CA VAL A 163 15.13 5.73 -15.25
C VAL A 163 15.89 4.40 -15.34
N PRO A 164 17.13 4.30 -14.86
CA PRO A 164 17.86 3.03 -14.85
C PRO A 164 17.18 1.98 -13.96
N THR A 165 17.24 0.72 -14.37
CA THR A 165 16.75 -0.42 -13.57
C THR A 165 17.41 -0.44 -12.19
N SER A 166 16.64 -0.81 -11.16
CA SER A 166 17.08 -0.87 -9.76
C SER A 166 17.50 0.47 -9.14
N VAL A 167 17.27 1.60 -9.82
CA VAL A 167 17.49 2.94 -9.26
C VAL A 167 16.16 3.51 -8.79
N GLY A 168 16.08 3.86 -7.50
CA GLY A 168 14.89 4.51 -6.94
C GLY A 168 14.68 5.90 -7.53
N VAL A 169 13.43 6.37 -7.56
CA VAL A 169 13.07 7.71 -8.04
C VAL A 169 12.77 8.63 -6.85
N THR A 170 13.38 9.81 -6.83
CA THR A 170 13.06 10.86 -5.84
C THR A 170 11.60 11.27 -6.03
N GLY A 171 10.79 11.23 -4.97
CA GLY A 171 9.36 11.47 -5.08
C GLY A 171 8.49 10.21 -5.16
N ARG A 172 9.06 8.99 -5.10
CA ARG A 172 8.30 7.73 -5.06
C ARG A 172 7.37 7.67 -3.83
N GLY A 173 6.22 7.03 -4.01
CA GLY A 173 5.27 6.74 -2.93
C GLY A 173 4.56 7.99 -2.39
N PHE A 174 4.09 7.91 -1.15
CA PHE A 174 3.57 9.06 -0.40
C PHE A 174 4.62 9.51 0.62
N LEU A 175 4.92 10.80 0.67
CA LEU A 175 5.89 11.33 1.63
C LEU A 175 5.30 11.26 3.03
N ARG A 176 5.83 10.35 3.85
CA ARG A 176 5.40 10.21 5.25
C ARG A 176 5.51 11.55 5.99
N ILE A 177 4.60 11.74 6.94
CA ILE A 177 4.74 12.80 7.94
C ILE A 177 5.74 12.31 8.98
N ALA A 178 6.73 13.14 9.33
CA ALA A 178 7.81 12.75 10.22
C ALA A 178 7.31 12.53 11.65
N THR A 179 6.42 13.41 12.09
CA THR A 179 5.70 13.28 13.36
C THR A 179 4.47 12.38 13.19
N ARG A 180 4.06 11.74 14.28
CA ARG A 180 2.84 10.95 14.36
C ARG A 180 1.99 11.44 15.53
N PRO A 181 1.36 12.63 15.42
CA PRO A 181 0.48 13.13 16.46
C PRO A 181 -0.68 12.14 16.70
N ALA A 182 -1.20 12.14 17.92
CA ALA A 182 -2.39 11.38 18.25
C ALA A 182 -3.60 11.98 17.49
N PRO A 183 -4.30 11.20 16.65
CA PRO A 183 -5.39 11.73 15.85
C PRO A 183 -6.65 11.98 16.68
N ASP A 184 -7.35 13.06 16.37
CA ASP A 184 -8.68 13.40 16.89
C ASP A 184 -9.73 13.34 15.77
N PRO A 185 -10.53 12.27 15.66
CA PRO A 185 -11.54 12.15 14.61
C PRO A 185 -12.72 13.13 14.76
N VAL A 186 -12.96 13.71 15.94
CA VAL A 186 -14.00 14.74 16.14
C VAL A 186 -13.54 16.05 15.50
N ARG A 187 -12.30 16.46 15.76
CA ARG A 187 -11.68 17.60 15.05
C ARG A 187 -11.56 17.30 13.55
N GLY A 188 -11.21 16.08 13.20
CA GLY A 188 -11.16 15.60 11.82
C GLY A 188 -12.49 15.75 11.06
N LYS A 189 -13.61 15.47 11.71
CA LYS A 189 -14.96 15.70 11.14
C LYS A 189 -15.22 17.17 10.85
N ALA A 190 -14.82 18.08 11.75
CA ALA A 190 -14.97 19.52 11.54
C ALA A 190 -14.08 20.03 10.39
N ILE A 191 -12.85 19.54 10.30
CA ILE A 191 -11.94 19.82 9.16
C ILE A 191 -12.56 19.31 7.86
N TYR A 192 -13.09 18.07 7.86
CA TYR A 192 -13.75 17.49 6.71
C TYR A 192 -14.89 18.37 6.19
N ALA A 193 -15.79 18.80 7.08
CA ALA A 193 -16.94 19.62 6.73
C ALA A 193 -16.54 20.95 6.07
N THR A 194 -15.45 21.55 6.53
CA THR A 194 -15.01 22.90 6.08
C THR A 194 -14.03 22.88 4.91
N ARG A 195 -13.26 21.80 4.73
CA ARG A 195 -12.17 21.73 3.75
C ARG A 195 -12.35 20.68 2.67
N CYS A 196 -13.21 19.67 2.87
CA CYS A 196 -13.27 18.48 2.02
C CYS A 196 -14.67 18.26 1.42
N ALA A 197 -15.72 18.50 2.21
CA ALA A 197 -17.10 18.14 1.86
C ALA A 197 -17.64 18.83 0.60
N ALA A 198 -17.13 20.03 0.26
CA ALA A 198 -17.53 20.74 -0.97
C ALA A 198 -17.21 19.95 -2.25
N CYS A 199 -16.16 19.13 -2.24
CA CYS A 199 -15.77 18.30 -3.38
C CYS A 199 -16.17 16.83 -3.17
N HIS A 200 -15.92 16.29 -1.98
CA HIS A 200 -16.15 14.86 -1.70
C HIS A 200 -17.55 14.53 -1.18
N GLY A 201 -18.42 15.54 -1.03
CA GLY A 201 -19.77 15.39 -0.48
C GLY A 201 -19.78 15.34 1.05
N ALA A 202 -20.91 15.74 1.65
CA ALA A 202 -21.07 15.74 3.12
C ALA A 202 -20.88 14.35 3.73
N GLU A 203 -21.31 13.30 3.02
CA GLU A 203 -21.20 11.89 3.43
C GLU A 203 -20.11 11.14 2.64
N GLY A 204 -19.13 11.87 2.09
CA GLY A 204 -17.97 11.26 1.43
C GLY A 204 -18.28 10.48 0.16
N GLN A 205 -19.49 10.65 -0.40
CA GLN A 205 -19.98 9.92 -1.57
C GLN A 205 -19.33 10.36 -2.90
N GLY A 206 -18.57 11.46 -2.89
CA GLY A 206 -17.96 12.02 -4.09
C GLY A 206 -18.97 12.64 -5.06
N VAL A 207 -18.50 12.92 -6.27
CA VAL A 207 -19.29 13.40 -7.40
C VAL A 207 -18.92 12.59 -8.62
N SER A 208 -19.93 11.98 -9.25
CA SER A 208 -19.78 11.27 -10.53
C SER A 208 -20.26 12.14 -11.68
N GLY A 209 -19.58 12.04 -12.81
CA GLY A 209 -20.02 12.62 -14.07
C GLY A 209 -21.06 11.74 -14.79
N ALA A 210 -21.43 12.15 -16.00
CA ALA A 210 -22.59 11.61 -16.70
C ALA A 210 -22.48 10.12 -17.04
N ASN A 211 -21.26 9.60 -17.22
CA ASN A 211 -21.00 8.20 -17.57
C ASN A 211 -20.48 7.39 -16.37
N GLY A 212 -20.63 7.93 -15.14
CA GLY A 212 -20.19 7.29 -13.91
C GLY A 212 -18.71 7.47 -13.59
N GLU A 213 -17.98 8.26 -14.38
CA GLU A 213 -16.60 8.66 -14.09
C GLU A 213 -16.53 9.49 -12.80
N PRO A 214 -15.57 9.25 -11.91
CA PRO A 214 -15.42 10.07 -10.70
C PRO A 214 -14.82 11.43 -11.05
N VAL A 215 -15.60 12.49 -10.88
CA VAL A 215 -15.10 13.89 -10.90
C VAL A 215 -14.39 14.18 -9.58
N PHE A 216 -15.05 13.85 -8.47
CA PHE A 216 -14.43 13.78 -7.15
C PHE A 216 -14.68 12.39 -6.55
N PRO A 217 -13.63 11.68 -6.12
CA PRO A 217 -13.78 10.28 -5.72
C PRO A 217 -14.55 10.15 -4.39
N PRO A 218 -15.35 9.08 -4.22
CA PRO A 218 -15.90 8.70 -2.93
C PRO A 218 -14.77 8.30 -1.97
N LEU A 219 -14.77 8.86 -0.76
CA LEU A 219 -13.75 8.61 0.27
C LEU A 219 -14.11 7.43 1.19
N TRP A 220 -15.40 7.13 1.30
CA TRP A 220 -15.94 5.95 2.00
C TRP A 220 -17.28 5.54 1.38
N GLY A 221 -17.98 4.60 2.04
CA GLY A 221 -19.21 4.02 1.52
C GLY A 221 -18.96 2.91 0.49
N PRO A 222 -20.02 2.31 -0.05
CA PRO A 222 -19.95 1.08 -0.85
C PRO A 222 -19.21 1.25 -2.19
N ARG A 223 -19.02 2.49 -2.65
CA ARG A 223 -18.35 2.83 -3.91
C ARG A 223 -16.90 3.28 -3.72
N SER A 224 -16.35 3.26 -2.51
CA SER A 224 -14.95 3.62 -2.26
C SER A 224 -14.04 2.38 -2.25
N PHE A 225 -12.76 2.60 -1.96
CA PHE A 225 -11.79 1.54 -1.74
C PHE A 225 -12.12 0.73 -0.47
N ASN A 226 -11.80 -0.57 -0.49
CA ASN A 226 -12.08 -1.48 0.62
C ASN A 226 -11.05 -1.39 1.75
N ILE A 227 -11.28 -2.11 2.85
CA ILE A 227 -10.39 -2.08 4.01
C ILE A 227 -8.98 -2.63 3.74
N GLY A 228 -8.77 -3.40 2.66
CA GLY A 228 -7.47 -3.94 2.23
C GLY A 228 -6.58 -2.91 1.53
N ALA A 229 -7.13 -1.79 1.10
CA ALA A 229 -6.39 -0.76 0.37
C ALA A 229 -5.37 -0.05 1.26
N GLY A 230 -4.22 0.33 0.69
CA GLY A 230 -3.21 1.11 1.41
C GLY A 230 -3.76 2.44 1.95
N MET A 231 -4.70 3.06 1.24
CA MET A 231 -5.37 4.32 1.61
C MET A 231 -6.34 4.16 2.80
N ALA A 232 -6.70 2.93 3.18
CA ALA A 232 -7.50 2.67 4.38
C ALA A 232 -6.69 2.78 5.68
N ARG A 233 -5.36 2.87 5.58
CA ARG A 233 -4.43 3.02 6.70
C ARG A 233 -4.19 4.49 7.04
N LEU A 234 -4.21 4.80 8.34
CA LEU A 234 -4.11 6.17 8.85
C LEU A 234 -2.85 6.90 8.35
N ASP A 235 -1.67 6.29 8.49
CA ASP A 235 -0.41 6.99 8.17
C ASP A 235 -0.30 7.25 6.66
N THR A 236 -0.83 6.34 5.85
CA THR A 236 -0.85 6.47 4.39
C THR A 236 -1.82 7.56 3.95
N ALA A 237 -3.03 7.56 4.52
CA ALA A 237 -4.05 8.58 4.28
C ALA A 237 -3.58 9.97 4.70
N ALA A 238 -3.04 10.12 5.91
CA ALA A 238 -2.55 11.40 6.42
C ALA A 238 -1.42 11.95 5.55
N ALA A 239 -0.47 11.09 5.12
CA ALA A 239 0.59 11.48 4.20
C ALA A 239 0.04 12.00 2.86
N PHE A 240 -0.91 11.29 2.25
CA PHE A 240 -1.53 11.75 1.00
C PHE A 240 -2.27 13.08 1.20
N VAL A 241 -3.12 13.17 2.23
CA VAL A 241 -3.88 14.38 2.56
C VAL A 241 -2.95 15.57 2.75
N LYS A 242 -1.94 15.45 3.61
CA LYS A 242 -1.02 16.56 3.91
C LYS A 242 -0.37 17.12 2.66
N ARG A 243 0.04 16.26 1.71
CA ARG A 243 0.82 16.71 0.54
C ARG A 243 -0.04 17.05 -0.66
N LYS A 244 -1.28 16.55 -0.74
CA LYS A 244 -2.09 16.58 -1.98
C LYS A 244 -3.50 17.14 -1.79
N MET A 245 -3.95 17.33 -0.56
CA MET A 245 -5.28 17.84 -0.25
C MET A 245 -5.23 19.09 0.65
N PRO A 246 -6.18 20.04 0.48
CA PRO A 246 -7.14 20.13 -0.62
C PRO A 246 -6.47 20.19 -2.01
N LEU A 247 -7.18 19.79 -3.07
CA LEU A 247 -6.58 19.65 -4.39
C LEU A 247 -5.96 20.98 -4.85
N GLY A 248 -4.69 20.94 -5.29
CA GLY A 248 -3.92 22.13 -5.68
C GLY A 248 -3.38 22.96 -4.51
N GLN A 249 -3.71 22.60 -3.27
CA GLN A 249 -3.37 23.31 -2.03
C GLN A 249 -2.62 22.39 -1.06
N GLY A 250 -1.72 21.56 -1.58
CA GLY A 250 -0.89 20.66 -0.78
C GLY A 250 -0.05 21.40 0.26
N ASN A 251 0.16 20.79 1.42
CA ASN A 251 0.87 21.30 2.59
C ASN A 251 0.22 22.50 3.31
N THR A 252 -1.04 22.83 2.99
CA THR A 252 -1.78 23.89 3.71
C THR A 252 -2.36 23.42 5.04
N LEU A 253 -2.71 22.14 5.19
CA LEU A 253 -3.09 21.55 6.47
C LEU A 253 -1.86 21.36 7.36
N SER A 254 -2.03 21.51 8.68
CA SER A 254 -1.00 21.09 9.65
C SER A 254 -0.80 19.57 9.63
N ASP A 255 0.24 19.07 10.29
CA ASP A 255 0.46 17.63 10.40
C ASP A 255 -0.67 17.00 11.24
N GLU A 256 -1.07 17.67 12.32
CA GLU A 256 -2.21 17.32 13.17
C GLU A 256 -3.51 17.27 12.35
N ASP A 257 -3.85 18.34 11.62
CA ASP A 257 -5.08 18.41 10.83
C ASP A 257 -5.17 17.27 9.81
N ALA A 258 -4.03 16.93 9.18
CA ALA A 258 -3.97 15.85 8.21
C ALA A 258 -4.21 14.47 8.85
N TYR A 259 -3.69 14.23 10.06
CA TYR A 259 -3.97 13.01 10.82
C TYR A 259 -5.41 12.95 11.31
N ASP A 260 -5.97 14.06 11.78
CA ASP A 260 -7.34 14.13 12.30
C ASP A 260 -8.36 13.81 11.20
N VAL A 261 -8.26 14.51 10.06
CA VAL A 261 -9.19 14.29 8.95
C VAL A 261 -9.01 12.88 8.36
N ALA A 262 -7.77 12.38 8.29
CA ALA A 262 -7.50 11.01 7.89
C ALA A 262 -8.12 9.98 8.83
N ALA A 263 -8.00 10.19 10.15
CA ALA A 263 -8.63 9.33 11.14
C ALA A 263 -10.16 9.36 11.05
N TYR A 264 -10.74 10.51 10.72
CA TYR A 264 -12.18 10.63 10.49
C TYR A 264 -12.64 9.81 9.28
N PHE A 265 -12.11 10.08 8.07
CA PHE A 265 -12.65 9.47 6.85
C PHE A 265 -12.25 8.00 6.70
N THR A 266 -11.05 7.61 7.17
CA THR A 266 -10.62 6.22 7.01
C THR A 266 -11.58 5.33 7.77
N ARG A 267 -11.94 5.66 9.02
CA ARG A 267 -12.81 4.87 9.92
C ARG A 267 -14.28 4.76 9.50
N GLN A 268 -14.73 5.52 8.51
CA GLN A 268 -16.08 5.40 7.99
C GLN A 268 -16.36 4.01 7.37
N PRO A 269 -17.64 3.58 7.31
CA PRO A 269 -18.04 2.32 6.68
C PRO A 269 -17.58 2.24 5.23
N ARG A 270 -17.04 1.08 4.83
CA ARG A 270 -16.54 0.79 3.48
C ARG A 270 -16.57 -0.72 3.25
N PRO A 271 -16.42 -1.20 2.00
CA PRO A 271 -16.40 -2.63 1.72
C PRO A 271 -15.29 -3.35 2.49
N ASP A 272 -15.58 -4.58 2.90
CA ASP A 272 -14.60 -5.50 3.44
C ASP A 272 -13.69 -6.04 2.31
N PHE A 273 -12.58 -6.69 2.67
CA PHE A 273 -11.71 -7.38 1.73
C PHE A 273 -11.69 -8.88 2.06
N ALA A 274 -12.12 -9.73 1.14
CA ALA A 274 -12.21 -11.17 1.36
C ALA A 274 -10.84 -11.83 1.53
N GLY A 275 -9.82 -11.39 0.80
CA GLY A 275 -8.47 -11.97 0.84
C GLY A 275 -7.62 -11.54 2.06
N LYS A 276 -8.21 -10.83 3.02
CA LYS A 276 -7.49 -10.17 4.12
C LYS A 276 -6.74 -11.12 5.05
N ASP A 277 -7.22 -12.36 5.20
CA ASP A 277 -6.60 -13.38 6.06
C ASP A 277 -5.30 -13.96 5.48
N GLN A 278 -5.04 -13.69 4.19
CA GLN A 278 -3.81 -14.10 3.51
C GLN A 278 -2.70 -13.04 3.60
N ASP A 279 -3.00 -11.87 4.15
CA ASP A 279 -2.04 -10.78 4.28
C ASP A 279 -1.11 -10.98 5.48
N TRP A 280 0.17 -10.70 5.25
CA TRP A 280 1.26 -10.79 6.21
C TRP A 280 1.39 -12.18 6.87
N PRO A 281 1.50 -13.28 6.09
CA PRO A 281 1.59 -14.63 6.65
C PRO A 281 2.87 -14.83 7.49
N ASN A 282 3.91 -14.04 7.23
CA ASN A 282 5.16 -14.01 8.01
C ASN A 282 5.18 -12.91 9.09
N GLY A 283 4.02 -12.34 9.43
CA GLY A 283 3.92 -11.19 10.34
C GLY A 283 4.36 -9.87 9.69
N GLY A 284 4.61 -8.84 10.52
CA GLY A 284 4.97 -7.50 10.05
C GLY A 284 3.77 -6.66 9.57
N LYS A 285 2.56 -7.09 9.95
CA LYS A 285 1.32 -6.35 9.73
C LYS A 285 1.42 -4.92 10.29
N PRO A 286 1.12 -3.89 9.49
CA PRO A 286 1.10 -2.51 9.95
C PRO A 286 0.09 -2.31 11.09
N ALA A 287 0.49 -1.59 12.14
CA ALA A 287 -0.37 -1.31 13.30
C ALA A 287 -1.64 -0.52 12.95
N ASP A 288 -1.63 0.18 11.82
CA ASP A 288 -2.76 0.95 11.30
C ASP A 288 -3.55 0.22 10.19
N ALA A 289 -3.30 -1.07 9.99
CA ALA A 289 -4.16 -1.94 9.17
C ALA A 289 -5.57 -2.04 9.77
N ARG A 290 -6.56 -2.31 8.91
CA ARG A 290 -8.00 -2.20 9.25
C ARG A 290 -8.66 -3.47 9.77
N TYR A 291 -7.94 -4.57 9.70
CA TYR A 291 -8.26 -5.91 10.18
C TYR A 291 -6.99 -6.46 10.74
#